data_AF-A0A2A5M6Q5-F1
#
_entry.id   AF-A0A2A5M6Q5-F1
#
_cell.length_a   1.000
_cell.length_b   1.000
_cell.length_c   1.000
_cell.angle_alpha   90.00
_cell.angle_beta   90.00
_cell.angle_gamma   90.00
#
_symmetry.space_group_name_H-M   'P 1'
#
loop_
_entity.id
_entity.type
_entity.pdbx_description
1 polymer ?
#
loop_
_entity_poly.entity_id
_entity_poly.type
_entity_poly.pdbx_seq_one_letter_code
_entity_poly.pdbx_strand_id
1 'polypeptide(L)'
;CIFLDDFKGVKFESTLPKYDFFIAIGNNEIRKKIYQKISENGFKIVNLIHKSALISPSAGVEENAGILIMPYVVVNAKAKIEKGVILNTSSVI
;
A
#
# COMPACT_ATOMS: atom_id res chain seq x y z
N CYS A 1 10.85 -10.34 -5.62
CA CYS A 1 10.20 -9.06 -6.03
C CYS A 1 11.23 -8.21 -6.75
N ILE A 2 10.79 -7.23 -7.54
CA ILE A 2 11.66 -6.26 -8.21
C ILE A 2 11.49 -4.93 -7.46
N PHE A 3 12.60 -4.26 -7.15
CA PHE A 3 12.58 -2.93 -6.57
C PHE A 3 12.81 -1.89 -7.66
N LEU A 4 11.95 -0.87 -7.70
CA LEU A 4 12.06 0.25 -8.60
C LEU A 4 12.38 1.51 -7.78
N ASP A 5 13.38 2.26 -8.24
CA ASP A 5 13.84 3.48 -7.60
C ASP A 5 14.40 4.42 -8.67
N ASP A 6 13.75 5.56 -8.87
CA ASP A 6 14.11 6.54 -9.89
C ASP A 6 15.47 7.22 -9.62
N PHE A 7 16.01 7.13 -8.39
CA PHE A 7 17.29 7.75 -8.00
C PHE A 7 18.48 6.82 -8.13
N LYS A 8 18.37 5.58 -7.64
CA LYS A 8 19.52 4.65 -7.51
C LYS A 8 19.24 3.22 -7.99
N GLY A 9 18.13 2.98 -8.70
CA GLY A 9 17.74 1.63 -9.11
C GLY A 9 17.15 1.55 -10.52
N VAL A 10 16.41 0.47 -10.74
CA VAL A 10 15.63 0.28 -11.97
C VAL A 10 14.50 1.31 -11.96
N LYS A 11 14.37 2.08 -13.03
CA LYS A 11 13.35 3.12 -13.14
C LYS A 11 11.99 2.51 -13.46
N PHE A 12 10.93 3.20 -13.06
CA PHE A 12 9.59 2.84 -13.51
C PHE A 12 9.40 3.15 -15.00
N GLU A 13 8.90 2.17 -15.76
CA GLU A 13 8.44 2.33 -17.14
C GLU A 13 7.01 1.80 -17.29
N SER A 14 6.18 2.48 -18.09
CA SER A 14 4.78 2.13 -18.31
C SER A 14 4.59 0.78 -19.04
N THR A 15 5.62 0.36 -19.75
CA THR A 15 5.74 -0.87 -20.55
C THR A 15 6.09 -2.11 -19.72
N LEU A 16 6.40 -1.95 -18.43
CA LEU A 16 6.72 -3.09 -17.56
C LEU A 16 5.57 -4.12 -17.55
N PRO A 17 5.87 -5.43 -17.43
CA PRO A 17 4.85 -6.45 -17.24
C PRO A 17 3.94 -6.12 -16.05
N LYS A 18 2.63 -6.37 -16.19
CA LYS A 18 1.60 -5.98 -15.21
C LYS A 18 1.56 -6.90 -13.99
N TYR A 19 2.62 -6.88 -13.20
CA TYR A 19 2.64 -7.47 -11.85
C TYR A 19 1.89 -6.59 -10.84
N ASP A 20 1.54 -7.18 -9.70
CA ASP A 20 1.05 -6.46 -8.53
C ASP A 20 2.12 -5.45 -8.05
N PHE A 21 1.67 -4.25 -7.66
CA PHE A 21 2.51 -3.12 -7.31
C PHE A 21 2.28 -2.66 -5.87
N PHE A 22 3.33 -2.14 -5.23
CA PHE A 22 3.22 -1.46 -3.94
C PHE A 22 4.15 -0.24 -3.90
N ILE A 23 3.71 0.84 -3.24
CA ILE A 23 4.46 2.10 -3.16
C ILE A 23 5.06 2.26 -1.77
N ALA A 24 6.33 1.87 -1.64
CA ALA A 24 7.08 1.92 -0.38
C ALA A 24 7.68 3.32 -0.09
N ILE A 25 6.85 4.37 -0.14
CA ILE A 25 7.25 5.76 0.10
C ILE A 25 6.56 6.30 1.36
N GLY A 26 7.33 6.71 2.37
CA GLY A 26 6.79 7.22 3.63
C GLY A 26 6.11 8.59 3.54
N ASN A 27 6.61 9.49 2.69
CA ASN A 27 6.02 10.81 2.50
C ASN A 27 4.63 10.72 1.83
N ASN A 28 3.60 11.23 2.48
CA ASN A 28 2.20 11.11 2.04
C ASN A 28 1.94 11.78 0.69
N GLU A 29 2.51 12.97 0.48
CA GLU A 29 2.27 13.74 -0.75
C GLU A 29 2.93 13.05 -1.96
N ILE A 30 4.18 12.60 -1.80
CA ILE A 30 4.90 11.87 -2.84
C ILE A 30 4.20 10.53 -3.10
N ARG A 31 3.83 9.77 -2.06
CA ARG A 31 3.11 8.50 -2.20
C ARG A 31 1.81 8.66 -2.99
N LYS A 32 1.03 9.72 -2.72
CA LYS A 32 -0.20 10.02 -3.47
C LYS A 32 0.06 10.32 -4.94
N LYS A 33 1.07 11.15 -5.25
CA LYS A 33 1.45 11.49 -6.63
C LYS A 33 1.87 10.24 -7.41
N ILE A 34 2.70 9.38 -6.79
CA ILE A 34 3.12 8.12 -7.41
C ILE A 34 1.95 7.16 -7.56
N TYR A 35 1.04 7.08 -6.58
CA TYR A 35 -0.16 6.26 -6.66
C TYR A 35 -0.99 6.61 -7.89
N GLN A 36 -1.24 7.90 -8.14
CA GLN A 36 -1.95 8.37 -9.32
C GLN A 36 -1.22 7.96 -10.60
N LYS A 37 0.08 8.25 -10.71
CA LYS A 37 0.90 7.88 -11.87
C LYS A 37 0.84 6.37 -12.17
N ILE A 38 1.01 5.51 -11.17
CA ILE A 38 1.01 4.05 -11.35
C ILE A 38 -0.40 3.55 -11.74
N SER A 39 -1.44 4.10 -11.11
CA SER A 39 -2.84 3.76 -11.41
C SER A 39 -3.25 4.15 -12.84
N GLU A 40 -2.87 5.35 -13.29
CA GLU A 40 -3.11 5.84 -14.66
C GLU A 40 -2.43 4.96 -15.72
N ASN A 41 -1.35 4.28 -15.36
CA ASN A 41 -0.66 3.32 -16.22
C ASN A 41 -1.22 1.89 -16.12
N GLY A 42 -2.36 1.69 -15.46
CA GLY A 42 -3.09 0.42 -15.42
C GLY A 42 -2.46 -0.69 -14.59
N PHE A 43 -1.57 -0.35 -13.65
CA PHE A 43 -1.03 -1.33 -12.69
C PHE A 43 -1.98 -1.49 -11.50
N LYS A 44 -2.08 -2.72 -10.98
CA LYS A 44 -2.84 -3.02 -9.77
C LYS A 44 -1.99 -2.74 -8.53
N ILE A 45 -2.41 -1.80 -7.69
CA ILE A 45 -1.67 -1.41 -6.48
C ILE A 45 -2.25 -2.17 -5.29
N VAL A 46 -1.61 -3.26 -4.88
CA VAL A 46 -2.14 -4.14 -3.83
C VAL A 46 -1.98 -3.57 -2.42
N ASN A 47 -2.69 -4.16 -1.46
CA ASN A 47 -2.41 -3.94 -0.04
C ASN A 47 -1.35 -4.93 0.43
N LEU A 48 -0.44 -4.48 1.29
CA LEU A 48 0.50 -5.34 2.00
C LEU A 48 0.08 -5.42 3.45
N ILE A 49 -0.47 -6.58 3.85
CA ILE A 49 -0.98 -6.83 5.19
C ILE A 49 -0.17 -7.95 5.81
N HIS A 50 0.54 -7.64 6.90
CA HIS A 50 1.29 -8.65 7.63
C HIS A 50 0.34 -9.65 8.31
N LYS A 51 0.69 -10.94 8.31
CA LYS A 51 -0.17 -12.01 8.85
C LYS A 51 -0.46 -11.91 10.34
N SER A 52 0.35 -11.17 11.10
CA SER A 52 0.12 -10.93 12.53
C SER A 52 -0.80 -9.75 12.83
N ALA A 53 -1.27 -9.02 11.81
CA ALA A 53 -2.25 -7.96 12.02
C ALA A 53 -3.61 -8.58 12.42
N LEU A 54 -4.22 -8.03 13.46
CA LEU A 54 -5.54 -8.45 13.92
C LEU A 54 -6.57 -7.43 13.43
N ILE A 55 -7.35 -7.81 12.42
CA ILE A 55 -8.34 -6.95 11.79
C ILE A 55 -9.72 -7.53 12.07
N SER A 56 -10.60 -6.74 12.69
CA SER A 56 -11.99 -7.14 12.92
C SER A 56 -12.69 -7.49 11.60
N PRO A 57 -13.50 -8.56 11.53
CA PRO A 57 -14.32 -8.88 10.35
C PRO A 57 -15.31 -7.77 9.95
N SER A 58 -15.58 -6.83 10.85
CA SER A 58 -16.47 -5.68 10.61
C SER A 58 -15.72 -4.39 10.25
N ALA A 59 -14.38 -4.39 10.25
CA ALA A 59 -13.59 -3.27 9.76
C ALA A 59 -13.60 -3.23 8.23
N GLY A 60 -13.62 -2.04 7.65
CA GLY A 60 -13.50 -1.82 6.22
C GLY A 60 -12.07 -1.47 5.84
N VAL A 61 -11.43 -2.31 5.02
CA VAL A 61 -10.13 -2.01 4.39
C VAL A 61 -10.35 -1.97 2.89
N GLU A 62 -10.09 -0.83 2.24
CA GLU A 62 -10.27 -0.67 0.78
C GLU A 62 -9.37 -1.67 0.03
N GLU A 63 -9.93 -2.50 -0.86
CA GLU A 63 -9.17 -3.51 -1.60
C GLU A 63 -8.29 -2.88 -2.68
N ASN A 64 -7.10 -3.43 -2.90
CA ASN A 64 -6.16 -3.00 -3.95
C ASN A 64 -5.95 -1.47 -3.95
N ALA A 65 -5.70 -0.92 -2.76
CA ALA A 65 -5.70 0.51 -2.51
C ALA A 65 -4.32 1.01 -2.02
N GLY A 66 -3.25 0.22 -2.15
CA GLY A 66 -1.91 0.60 -1.72
C GLY A 66 -1.77 0.81 -0.21
N ILE A 67 -2.54 0.07 0.61
CA ILE A 67 -2.51 0.17 2.08
C ILE A 67 -1.40 -0.73 2.64
N LEU A 68 -0.61 -0.20 3.58
CA LEU A 68 0.35 -0.96 4.37
C LEU A 68 -0.20 -1.21 5.77
N ILE A 69 -0.24 -2.48 6.19
CA ILE A 69 -0.54 -2.88 7.56
C ILE A 69 0.63 -3.71 8.09
N MET A 70 1.42 -3.11 8.96
CA MET A 70 2.67 -3.66 9.52
C MET A 70 2.40 -4.74 10.58
N PRO A 71 3.44 -5.46 11.06
CA PRO A 71 3.29 -6.46 12.11
C PRO A 71 2.61 -5.92 13.38
N TYR A 72 1.74 -6.75 13.96
CA TYR A 72 1.04 -6.52 15.23
C TYR A 72 0.13 -5.29 15.27
N VAL A 73 -0.25 -4.75 14.11
CA VAL A 73 -1.33 -3.76 14.04
C VAL A 73 -2.65 -4.39 14.49
N VAL A 74 -3.45 -3.64 15.24
CA VAL A 74 -4.81 -4.02 15.61
C VAL A 74 -5.80 -3.02 15.01
N VAL A 75 -6.80 -3.51 14.30
CA VAL A 75 -7.90 -2.71 13.74
C VAL A 75 -9.21 -3.24 14.29
N ASN A 76 -9.87 -2.45 15.13
CA ASN A 76 -11.11 -2.83 15.81
C ASN A 76 -12.36 -2.67 14.93
N ALA A 77 -13.49 -3.09 15.48
CA ALA A 77 -14.77 -3.16 14.78
C ALA A 77 -15.20 -1.83 14.15
N LYS A 78 -15.72 -1.89 12.92
CA LYS A 78 -16.27 -0.76 12.14
C LYS A 78 -15.29 0.37 11.78
N ALA A 79 -14.00 0.23 12.09
CA ALA A 79 -12.98 1.15 11.59
C ALA A 79 -12.94 1.14 10.04
N LYS A 80 -12.52 2.25 9.43
CA LYS A 80 -12.39 2.38 7.98
C LYS A 80 -10.98 2.82 7.62
N ILE A 81 -10.30 2.04 6.78
CA ILE A 81 -8.96 2.31 6.28
C ILE A 81 -9.05 2.57 4.77
N GLU A 82 -8.73 3.81 4.38
CA GLU A 82 -8.79 4.28 2.99
C GLU A 82 -7.46 4.10 2.24
N LYS A 83 -7.51 4.28 0.92
CA LYS A 83 -6.35 4.17 0.02
C LYS A 83 -5.08 4.88 0.51
N GLY A 84 -3.93 4.23 0.33
CA GLY A 84 -2.61 4.79 0.59
C GLY A 84 -2.23 5.00 2.06
N VAL A 85 -3.05 4.51 3.00
CA VAL A 85 -2.75 4.56 4.45
C VAL A 85 -1.58 3.64 4.79
N ILE A 86 -0.78 4.07 5.77
CA ILE A 86 0.25 3.25 6.43
C ILE A 86 -0.14 3.11 7.89
N LEU A 87 -0.47 1.89 8.32
CA LEU A 87 -0.56 1.49 9.72
C LEU A 87 0.78 0.87 10.10
N ASN A 88 1.56 1.60 10.89
CA ASN A 88 2.94 1.21 11.22
C ASN A 88 2.97 0.20 12.38
N THR A 89 4.12 -0.41 12.62
CA THR A 89 4.30 -1.50 13.57
C THR A 89 3.65 -1.20 14.92
N SER A 90 2.82 -2.14 15.38
CA SER A 90 2.10 -2.08 16.66
C SER A 90 1.12 -0.90 16.85
N SER A 91 0.73 -0.17 15.78
CA SER A 91 -0.32 0.83 15.89
C SER A 91 -1.70 0.19 16.13
N VAL A 92 -2.56 0.88 16.87
CA VAL A 92 -3.93 0.42 17.18
C VAL A 92 -4.94 1.44 16.65
N ILE A 93 -5.95 0.94 15.94
CA ILE A 93 -7.06 1.70 15.36
C ILE A 93 -8.38 1.20 15.94
#